data_AF-A0A8T6LII9-F1
#
_entry.id   AF-A0A8T6LII9-F1
#
_cell.length_a   1.000
_cell.length_b   1.000
_cell.length_c   1.000
_cell.angle_alpha   90.00
_cell.angle_beta   90.00
_cell.angle_gamma   90.00
#
_symmetry.space_group_name_H-M   'P 1'
#
loop_
_entity.id
_entity.type
_entity.pdbx_description
1 polymer ?
#
loop_
_entity_poly.entity_id
_entity_poly.type
_entity_poly.pdbx_seq_one_letter_code
_entity_poly.pdbx_strand_id
1 'polypeptide(L)'
;MTVAPKLIEVALPLDAINAASRREKSIRHGHPSTLHLWWARRPLAAARAVIFAQMVDDPSANPERFPTREAQEKERDRLFGILERLVRWENTTNEDLLAEARQEILRSWQRTCRDNVDHPRAQELFNPDRLPAFHDPFAGGGALPLEAQRLGMESHASDLNPVAVLINKAMIEIPPRFAGRSPVNPKSRSGRELVKRSWKGGQGLAEDVRHYGQWMRDEAKRRIGHLYPQVEVTRAMVSERPDLKPYEGRKLTVIAWLWARTVRSPNPAFARVEVPLASTWMLSTKKGKEAYVQPIIQGTAYCFSVRSGLPPDIAESRKGTKSGGSGSEFLCMMSGAPMPFSYLRDEARAGRMGSRLMAIVAAGDRGRVYLPPSTEMEKIARQAEPHGVPSTRLPDKALGFRVQQYGMVRWRDLFTPRQLVALATFSDLVGEAMQRIRADAVAAGLLDDDRPLRDGGTGAEAYAAAVAVYLGLAGSRGADFWST
;
A
#
# COMPACT_ATOMS: atom_id res chain seq x y z
N MET A 1 -12.07 -7.98 -42.61
CA MET A 1 -11.04 -7.10 -42.03
C MET A 1 -9.73 -7.53 -42.61
N THR A 2 -9.05 -6.64 -43.33
CA THR A 2 -7.70 -6.90 -43.83
C THR A 2 -6.76 -6.77 -42.62
N VAL A 3 -6.15 -7.87 -42.18
CA VAL A 3 -5.30 -7.88 -40.98
C VAL A 3 -3.86 -7.63 -41.43
N ALA A 4 -3.40 -6.40 -41.22
CA ALA A 4 -1.98 -6.05 -41.35
C ALA A 4 -1.20 -6.68 -40.18
N PRO A 5 -0.07 -7.38 -40.45
CA PRO A 5 0.80 -7.87 -39.39
C PRO A 5 1.20 -6.74 -38.44
N LYS A 6 1.09 -6.96 -37.13
CA LYS A 6 1.53 -6.02 -36.09
C LYS A 6 2.92 -6.36 -35.60
N LEU A 7 3.65 -5.41 -35.03
CA LEU A 7 4.98 -5.66 -34.47
C LEU A 7 4.99 -6.84 -33.49
N ILE A 8 3.96 -6.93 -32.64
CA ILE A 8 3.83 -8.00 -31.63
C ILE A 8 3.76 -9.41 -32.23
N GLU A 9 3.30 -9.54 -33.48
CA GLU A 9 3.14 -10.83 -34.17
C GLU A 9 4.44 -11.29 -34.85
N VAL A 10 5.40 -10.38 -35.01
CA VAL A 10 6.63 -10.64 -35.77
C VAL A 10 7.86 -10.65 -34.87
N ALA A 11 8.14 -9.56 -34.16
CA ALA A 11 9.32 -9.46 -33.31
C ALA A 11 9.23 -8.32 -32.28
N LEU A 12 9.90 -8.51 -31.14
CA LEU A 12 10.02 -7.52 -30.06
C LEU A 12 11.45 -7.51 -29.47
N PRO A 13 11.94 -6.36 -28.99
CA PRO A 13 13.22 -6.26 -28.27
C PRO A 13 13.07 -6.81 -26.84
N LEU A 14 12.90 -8.13 -26.72
CA LEU A 14 12.58 -8.82 -25.46
C LEU A 14 13.64 -8.59 -24.38
N ASP A 15 14.91 -8.49 -24.74
CA ASP A 15 16.00 -8.25 -23.78
C ASP A 15 15.85 -6.91 -23.07
N ALA A 16 15.54 -5.84 -23.82
CA ALA A 16 15.29 -4.51 -23.27
C ALA A 16 14.03 -4.49 -22.39
N ILE A 17 12.94 -5.10 -22.86
CA ILE A 17 11.67 -5.21 -22.12
C ILE A 17 11.87 -5.96 -20.80
N ASN A 18 12.58 -7.09 -20.83
CA ASN A 18 12.87 -7.92 -19.67
C ASN A 18 13.80 -7.22 -18.67
N ALA A 19 14.82 -6.52 -19.16
CA ALA A 19 15.72 -5.74 -18.31
C ALA A 19 14.97 -4.62 -17.58
N ALA A 20 14.15 -3.85 -18.30
CA ALA A 20 13.32 -2.79 -17.73
C ALA A 20 12.31 -3.34 -16.71
N SER A 21 11.63 -4.44 -17.03
CA SER A 21 10.66 -5.10 -16.14
C SER A 21 11.29 -5.61 -14.84
N ARG A 22 12.54 -6.10 -14.89
CA ARG A 22 13.30 -6.47 -13.67
C ARG A 22 13.67 -5.24 -12.85
N ARG A 23 14.15 -4.18 -13.50
CA ARG A 23 14.54 -2.91 -12.86
C ARG A 23 13.36 -2.30 -12.09
N GLU A 24 12.17 -2.30 -12.68
CA GLU A 24 10.95 -1.72 -12.12
C GLU A 24 10.57 -2.29 -10.74
N LYS A 25 10.84 -3.59 -10.47
CA LYS A 25 10.55 -4.23 -9.16
C LYS A 25 11.22 -3.55 -7.97
N SER A 26 12.34 -2.87 -8.21
CA SER A 26 13.11 -2.15 -7.17
C SER A 26 12.66 -0.69 -6.98
N ILE A 27 11.77 -0.19 -7.82
CA ILE A 27 11.39 1.23 -7.85
C ILE A 27 10.25 1.48 -6.87
N ARG A 28 10.47 2.45 -5.99
CA ARG A 28 9.52 2.82 -4.92
C ARG A 28 9.07 4.28 -4.99
N HIS A 29 9.69 5.10 -5.82
CA HIS A 29 9.29 6.50 -5.98
C HIS A 29 8.48 6.67 -7.27
N GLY A 30 7.32 7.32 -7.20
CA GLY A 30 6.44 7.57 -8.35
C GLY A 30 5.76 6.33 -8.94
N HIS A 31 6.11 5.13 -8.50
CA HIS A 31 5.53 3.89 -9.02
C HIS A 31 4.11 3.66 -8.46
N PRO A 32 3.11 3.28 -9.28
CA PRO A 32 1.72 3.05 -8.83
C PRO A 32 1.57 2.00 -7.72
N SER A 33 2.53 1.07 -7.59
CA SER A 33 2.57 0.13 -6.45
C SER A 33 2.68 0.80 -5.09
N THR A 34 3.11 2.04 -5.06
CA THR A 34 3.15 2.83 -3.84
C THR A 34 1.84 3.54 -3.54
N LEU A 35 0.91 3.69 -4.51
CA LEU A 35 -0.41 4.25 -4.24
C LEU A 35 -1.22 3.33 -3.32
N HIS A 36 -1.34 2.06 -3.71
CA HIS A 36 -1.92 0.99 -2.91
C HIS A 36 -1.37 -0.37 -3.38
N LEU A 37 -1.20 -1.30 -2.43
CA LEU A 37 -0.77 -2.65 -2.74
C LEU A 37 -1.86 -3.36 -3.58
N TRP A 38 -1.43 -4.02 -4.64
CA TRP A 38 -2.29 -4.91 -5.42
C TRP A 38 -1.46 -6.15 -5.78
N TRP A 39 -2.02 -7.33 -5.54
CA TRP A 39 -1.33 -8.58 -5.86
C TRP A 39 -1.19 -8.74 -7.37
N ALA A 40 -0.07 -9.30 -7.82
CA ALA A 40 0.19 -9.63 -9.22
C ALA A 40 0.09 -8.47 -10.23
N ARG A 41 0.42 -7.22 -9.85
CA ARG A 41 0.52 -6.11 -10.80
C ARG A 41 1.58 -6.42 -11.87
N ARG A 42 1.20 -6.32 -13.14
CA ARG A 42 2.11 -6.50 -14.29
C ARG A 42 3.11 -5.34 -14.39
N PRO A 43 4.36 -5.59 -14.86
CA PRO A 43 5.31 -4.51 -15.09
C PRO A 43 4.79 -3.48 -16.10
N LEU A 44 4.92 -2.19 -15.80
CA LEU A 44 4.50 -1.11 -16.70
C LEU A 44 5.32 -1.10 -17.98
N ALA A 45 6.63 -1.40 -17.89
CA ALA A 45 7.50 -1.58 -19.05
C ALA A 45 6.94 -2.59 -20.06
N ALA A 46 6.54 -3.77 -19.58
CA ALA A 46 5.95 -4.81 -20.44
C ALA A 46 4.57 -4.40 -20.99
N ALA A 47 3.71 -3.82 -20.14
CA ALA A 47 2.40 -3.33 -20.55
C ALA A 47 2.50 -2.30 -21.69
N ARG A 48 3.35 -1.29 -21.53
CA ARG A 48 3.61 -0.26 -22.54
C ARG A 48 4.14 -0.87 -23.84
N ALA A 49 5.07 -1.82 -23.74
CA ALA A 49 5.67 -2.43 -24.91
C ALA A 49 4.66 -3.23 -25.74
N VAL A 50 3.86 -4.06 -25.06
CA VAL A 50 2.82 -4.88 -25.69
C VAL A 50 1.77 -3.99 -26.37
N ILE A 51 1.31 -2.94 -25.69
CA ILE A 51 0.30 -2.03 -26.25
C ILE A 51 0.85 -1.30 -27.48
N PHE A 52 2.06 -0.74 -27.40
CA PHE A 52 2.69 -0.09 -28.54
C PHE A 52 2.81 -1.05 -29.74
N ALA A 53 3.34 -2.25 -29.49
CA ALA A 53 3.55 -3.22 -30.56
C ALA A 53 2.27 -3.86 -31.11
N GLN A 54 1.18 -3.85 -30.36
CA GLN A 54 -0.14 -4.27 -30.83
C GLN A 54 -0.77 -3.20 -31.74
N MET A 55 -0.52 -1.93 -31.47
CA MET A 55 -1.11 -0.83 -32.23
C MET A 55 -0.30 -0.47 -33.48
N VAL A 56 1.02 -0.62 -33.43
CA VAL A 56 1.93 -0.30 -34.55
C VAL A 56 2.06 -1.46 -35.53
N ASP A 57 1.83 -1.17 -36.79
CA ASP A 57 1.98 -2.11 -37.90
C ASP A 57 3.44 -2.53 -38.09
N ASP A 58 3.62 -3.77 -38.47
CA ASP A 58 4.89 -4.25 -38.98
C ASP A 58 5.22 -3.61 -40.34
N PRO A 59 6.48 -3.26 -40.63
CA PRO A 59 6.87 -2.75 -41.94
C PRO A 59 6.53 -3.69 -43.10
N SER A 60 6.51 -5.02 -42.88
CA SER A 60 6.10 -6.01 -43.89
C SER A 60 4.64 -5.85 -44.32
N ALA A 61 3.81 -5.22 -43.50
CA ALA A 61 2.45 -4.90 -43.87
C ALA A 61 2.42 -3.88 -45.01
N ASN A 62 3.44 -3.01 -45.19
CA ASN A 62 3.46 -1.92 -46.18
C ASN A 62 4.54 -2.14 -47.26
N PRO A 63 4.35 -3.07 -48.20
CA PRO A 63 5.35 -3.36 -49.23
C PRO A 63 5.56 -2.21 -50.21
N GLU A 64 4.59 -1.30 -50.38
CA GLU A 64 4.74 -0.11 -51.22
C GLU A 64 5.79 0.85 -50.66
N ARG A 65 5.83 1.00 -49.33
CA ARG A 65 6.79 1.86 -48.64
C ARG A 65 8.08 1.13 -48.25
N PHE A 66 8.00 -0.17 -47.98
CA PHE A 66 9.11 -1.02 -47.55
C PHE A 66 9.18 -2.29 -48.43
N PRO A 67 9.61 -2.16 -49.69
CA PRO A 67 9.51 -3.24 -50.69
C PRO A 67 10.50 -4.39 -50.48
N THR A 68 11.60 -4.17 -49.75
CA THR A 68 12.65 -5.17 -49.52
C THR A 68 12.72 -5.60 -48.05
N ARG A 69 13.22 -6.81 -47.79
CA ARG A 69 13.46 -7.28 -46.42
C ARG A 69 14.39 -6.35 -45.64
N GLU A 70 15.45 -5.86 -46.27
CA GLU A 70 16.38 -4.90 -45.66
C GLU A 70 15.68 -3.58 -45.28
N ALA A 71 14.78 -3.06 -46.13
CA ALA A 71 14.01 -1.85 -45.80
C ALA A 71 13.02 -2.10 -44.64
N GLN A 72 12.42 -3.30 -44.59
CA GLN A 72 11.53 -3.70 -43.50
C GLN A 72 12.30 -3.87 -42.17
N GLU A 73 13.48 -4.48 -42.20
CA GLU A 73 14.38 -4.63 -41.04
C GLU A 73 14.85 -3.28 -40.52
N LYS A 74 15.30 -2.37 -41.41
CA LYS A 74 15.73 -1.03 -41.01
C LYS A 74 14.60 -0.21 -40.33
N GLU A 75 13.38 -0.29 -40.86
CA GLU A 75 12.24 0.39 -40.22
C GLU A 75 11.86 -0.28 -38.90
N ARG A 76 11.92 -1.61 -38.82
CA ARG A 76 11.69 -2.36 -37.59
C ARG A 76 12.69 -1.96 -36.51
N ASP A 77 13.97 -1.82 -36.84
CA ASP A 77 15.02 -1.37 -35.93
C ASP A 77 14.75 0.04 -35.41
N ARG A 78 14.24 0.95 -36.27
CA ARG A 78 13.82 2.29 -35.85
C ARG A 78 12.67 2.22 -34.84
N LEU A 79 11.65 1.41 -35.11
CA LEU A 79 10.50 1.20 -34.20
C LEU A 79 10.94 0.55 -32.88
N PHE A 80 11.89 -0.38 -32.92
CA PHE A 80 12.50 -0.96 -31.72
C PHE A 80 13.28 0.08 -30.92
N GLY A 81 14.01 0.99 -31.58
CA GLY A 81 14.68 2.09 -30.91
C GLY A 81 13.73 3.03 -30.16
N ILE A 82 12.49 3.21 -30.64
CA ILE A 82 11.42 3.89 -29.88
C ILE A 82 11.02 3.05 -28.68
N LEU A 83 10.72 1.77 -28.89
CA LEU A 83 10.24 0.85 -27.87
C LEU A 83 11.23 0.65 -26.72
N GLU A 84 12.52 0.49 -27.02
CA GLU A 84 13.60 0.36 -26.04
C GLU A 84 13.77 1.60 -25.17
N ARG A 85 13.55 2.79 -25.73
CA ARG A 85 13.49 4.03 -24.95
C ARG A 85 12.20 4.09 -24.12
N LEU A 86 11.07 3.71 -24.70
CA LEU A 86 9.77 3.75 -24.04
C LEU A 86 9.75 2.88 -22.79
N VAL A 87 10.36 1.69 -22.80
CA VAL A 87 10.29 0.77 -21.64
C VAL A 87 11.12 1.22 -20.43
N ARG A 88 12.06 2.17 -20.60
CA ARG A 88 12.89 2.67 -19.50
C ARG A 88 12.05 3.47 -18.51
N TRP A 89 12.25 3.20 -17.22
CA TRP A 89 11.48 3.85 -16.14
C TRP A 89 11.65 5.38 -16.17
N GLU A 90 12.87 5.82 -16.43
CA GLU A 90 13.27 7.22 -16.48
C GLU A 90 12.51 8.01 -17.56
N ASN A 91 11.99 7.31 -18.58
CA ASN A 91 11.25 7.91 -19.70
C ASN A 91 9.72 7.83 -19.54
N THR A 92 9.20 7.29 -18.43
CA THR A 92 7.74 7.10 -18.21
C THR A 92 6.92 8.41 -18.22
N THR A 93 7.59 9.56 -18.12
CA THR A 93 6.98 10.90 -18.15
C THR A 93 7.64 11.81 -19.20
N ASN A 94 8.41 11.24 -20.13
CA ASN A 94 9.03 11.97 -21.23
C ASN A 94 7.97 12.22 -22.31
N GLU A 95 7.35 13.40 -22.32
CA GLU A 95 6.28 13.73 -23.26
C GLU A 95 6.72 13.77 -24.72
N ASP A 96 7.97 14.13 -25.03
CA ASP A 96 8.48 14.13 -26.41
C ASP A 96 8.52 12.70 -26.97
N LEU A 97 9.02 11.75 -26.16
CA LEU A 97 9.02 10.34 -26.52
C LEU A 97 7.61 9.74 -26.57
N LEU A 98 6.72 10.12 -25.64
CA LEU A 98 5.33 9.67 -25.68
C LEU A 98 4.60 10.23 -26.91
N ALA A 99 4.89 11.47 -27.32
CA ALA A 99 4.36 12.07 -28.54
C ALA A 99 4.86 11.34 -29.79
N GLU A 100 6.16 11.02 -29.86
CA GLU A 100 6.76 10.20 -30.93
C GLU A 100 6.03 8.84 -31.05
N ALA A 101 5.81 8.17 -29.91
CA ALA A 101 5.10 6.89 -29.88
C ALA A 101 3.62 6.99 -30.31
N ARG A 102 2.91 8.02 -29.81
CA ARG A 102 1.52 8.32 -30.20
C ARG A 102 1.39 8.56 -31.71
N GLN A 103 2.38 9.21 -32.34
CA GLN A 103 2.39 9.45 -33.78
C GLN A 103 2.59 8.17 -34.60
N GLU A 104 3.40 7.21 -34.15
CA GLU A 104 3.49 5.90 -34.80
C GLU A 104 2.18 5.13 -34.72
N ILE A 105 1.56 5.11 -33.54
CA ILE A 105 0.25 4.48 -33.31
C ILE A 105 -0.81 5.10 -34.23
N LEU A 106 -0.86 6.43 -34.30
CA LEU A 106 -1.83 7.13 -35.16
C LEU A 106 -1.60 6.81 -36.65
N ARG A 107 -0.35 6.76 -37.12
CA ARG A 107 -0.03 6.41 -38.51
C ARG A 107 -0.52 5.01 -38.88
N SER A 108 -0.26 4.02 -38.02
CA SER A 108 -0.76 2.66 -38.22
C SER A 108 -2.29 2.57 -38.17
N TRP A 109 -2.92 3.35 -37.29
CA TRP A 109 -4.37 3.40 -37.21
C TRP A 109 -5.02 4.05 -38.45
N GLN A 110 -4.50 5.17 -38.92
CA GLN A 110 -4.98 5.85 -40.13
C GLN A 110 -4.87 4.95 -41.36
N ARG A 111 -3.80 4.17 -41.44
CA ARG A 111 -3.65 3.14 -42.46
C ARG A 111 -4.70 2.04 -42.32
N THR A 112 -4.85 1.48 -41.12
CA THR A 112 -5.87 0.47 -40.85
C THR A 112 -7.26 0.96 -41.27
N CYS A 113 -7.58 2.24 -41.03
CA CYS A 113 -8.84 2.85 -41.48
C CYS A 113 -8.95 2.90 -43.01
N ARG A 114 -7.89 3.31 -43.71
CA ARG A 114 -7.84 3.33 -45.18
C ARG A 114 -8.05 1.95 -45.78
N ASP A 115 -7.37 0.94 -45.23
CA ASP A 115 -7.39 -0.44 -45.72
C ASP A 115 -8.74 -1.15 -45.44
N ASN A 116 -9.64 -0.51 -44.68
CA ASN A 116 -10.97 -1.03 -44.34
C ASN A 116 -12.10 -0.05 -44.74
N VAL A 117 -11.87 0.84 -45.72
CA VAL A 117 -12.88 1.79 -46.22
C VAL A 117 -14.14 1.10 -46.75
N ASP A 118 -13.99 -0.09 -47.34
CA ASP A 118 -15.10 -0.89 -47.89
C ASP A 118 -15.82 -1.76 -46.84
N HIS A 119 -15.44 -1.66 -45.56
CA HIS A 119 -16.09 -2.43 -44.50
C HIS A 119 -17.55 -1.97 -44.30
N PRO A 120 -18.54 -2.87 -44.13
CA PRO A 120 -19.95 -2.50 -43.99
C PRO A 120 -20.25 -1.52 -42.84
N ARG A 121 -19.37 -1.49 -41.83
CA ARG A 121 -19.43 -0.60 -40.67
C ARG A 121 -18.25 0.39 -40.63
N ALA A 122 -17.67 0.75 -41.79
CA ALA A 122 -16.49 1.60 -41.87
C ALA A 122 -16.65 2.93 -41.12
N GLN A 123 -17.78 3.61 -41.34
CA GLN A 123 -18.11 4.89 -40.71
C GLN A 123 -18.19 4.81 -39.17
N GLU A 124 -18.52 3.64 -38.62
CA GLU A 124 -18.63 3.43 -37.19
C GLU A 124 -17.29 2.99 -36.57
N LEU A 125 -16.57 2.08 -37.22
CA LEU A 125 -15.43 1.38 -36.63
C LEU A 125 -14.06 1.98 -36.98
N PHE A 126 -13.94 2.75 -38.06
CA PHE A 126 -12.66 3.18 -38.62
C PHE A 126 -12.59 4.70 -38.79
N ASN A 127 -12.47 5.40 -37.67
CA ASN A 127 -12.29 6.85 -37.64
C ASN A 127 -10.79 7.21 -37.63
N PRO A 128 -10.22 7.84 -38.69
CA PRO A 128 -8.78 8.13 -38.76
C PRO A 128 -8.30 9.19 -37.76
N ASP A 129 -9.21 9.99 -37.19
CA ASP A 129 -8.91 11.08 -36.25
C ASP A 129 -9.10 10.64 -34.78
N ARG A 130 -9.65 9.44 -34.54
CA ARG A 130 -9.89 8.91 -33.19
C ARG A 130 -9.39 7.47 -33.07
N LEU A 131 -8.41 7.26 -32.19
CA LEU A 131 -7.95 5.91 -31.85
C LEU A 131 -9.09 5.07 -31.25
N PRO A 132 -9.09 3.75 -31.47
CA PRO A 132 -10.04 2.86 -30.80
C PRO A 132 -9.85 2.94 -29.29
N ALA A 133 -10.97 2.84 -28.56
CA ALA A 133 -10.95 2.83 -27.10
C ALA A 133 -10.28 1.53 -26.59
N PHE A 134 -9.46 1.66 -25.55
CA PHE A 134 -8.83 0.55 -24.85
C PHE A 134 -9.74 0.05 -23.74
N HIS A 135 -10.03 -1.24 -23.71
CA HIS A 135 -10.87 -1.86 -22.68
C HIS A 135 -10.12 -3.00 -21.98
N ASP A 136 -9.99 -2.90 -20.66
CA ASP A 136 -9.47 -3.99 -19.82
C ASP A 136 -10.52 -4.37 -18.76
N PRO A 137 -11.28 -5.47 -19.00
CA PRO A 137 -12.35 -5.87 -18.11
C PRO A 137 -11.87 -6.53 -16.80
N PHE A 138 -10.56 -6.80 -16.69
CA PHE A 138 -9.92 -7.45 -15.54
C PHE A 138 -8.65 -6.70 -15.13
N ALA A 139 -8.77 -5.38 -15.03
CA ALA A 139 -7.62 -4.48 -14.97
C ALA A 139 -6.76 -4.65 -13.72
N GLY A 140 -7.33 -5.21 -12.64
CA GLY A 140 -6.64 -5.41 -11.37
C GLY A 140 -5.90 -4.15 -10.92
N GLY A 141 -4.56 -4.20 -10.92
CA GLY A 141 -3.71 -3.11 -10.47
C GLY A 141 -3.56 -1.94 -11.44
N GLY A 142 -4.19 -1.98 -12.61
CA GLY A 142 -4.32 -0.87 -13.57
C GLY A 142 -3.10 -0.60 -14.46
N ALA A 143 -2.21 -1.57 -14.63
CA ALA A 143 -0.97 -1.38 -15.41
C ALA A 143 -1.24 -1.14 -16.90
N LEU A 144 -2.03 -2.01 -17.54
CA LEU A 144 -2.39 -1.90 -18.95
C LEU A 144 -3.18 -0.62 -19.26
N PRO A 145 -4.30 -0.31 -18.58
CA PRO A 145 -5.08 0.89 -18.92
C PRO A 145 -4.31 2.20 -18.62
N LEU A 146 -3.43 2.23 -17.62
CA LEU A 146 -2.57 3.40 -17.40
C LEU A 146 -1.61 3.63 -18.58
N GLU A 147 -0.96 2.57 -19.05
CA GLU A 147 -0.01 2.69 -20.17
C GLU A 147 -0.73 2.95 -21.50
N ALA A 148 -1.94 2.40 -21.68
CA ALA A 148 -2.78 2.73 -22.83
C ALA A 148 -3.13 4.23 -22.86
N GLN A 149 -3.52 4.79 -21.71
CA GLN A 149 -3.80 6.23 -21.59
C GLN A 149 -2.55 7.07 -21.86
N ARG A 150 -1.38 6.66 -21.36
CA ARG A 150 -0.10 7.33 -21.67
C ARG A 150 0.22 7.31 -23.17
N LEU A 151 -0.15 6.24 -23.87
CA LEU A 151 0.00 6.11 -25.32
C LEU A 151 -1.14 6.76 -26.13
N GLY A 152 -2.01 7.53 -25.48
CA GLY A 152 -3.01 8.38 -26.14
C GLY A 152 -4.37 7.73 -26.40
N MET A 153 -4.60 6.52 -25.90
CA MET A 153 -5.91 5.84 -26.02
C MET A 153 -6.87 6.26 -24.93
N GLU A 154 -8.14 6.43 -25.29
CA GLU A 154 -9.24 6.50 -24.32
C GLU A 154 -9.34 5.15 -23.61
N SER A 155 -9.06 5.12 -22.31
CA SER A 155 -8.87 3.87 -21.57
C SER A 155 -10.00 3.63 -20.57
N HIS A 156 -10.63 2.47 -20.69
CA HIS A 156 -11.69 1.99 -19.81
C HIS A 156 -11.21 0.73 -19.08
N ALA A 157 -11.38 0.71 -17.77
CA ALA A 157 -10.99 -0.40 -16.91
C ALA A 157 -12.18 -0.81 -16.04
N SER A 158 -12.37 -2.12 -15.89
CA SER A 158 -13.30 -2.68 -14.90
C SER A 158 -12.63 -3.80 -14.11
N ASP A 159 -13.23 -4.09 -12.95
CA ASP A 159 -12.87 -5.23 -12.12
C ASP A 159 -14.07 -5.56 -11.21
N LEU A 160 -14.17 -6.81 -10.76
CA LEU A 160 -15.15 -7.20 -9.74
C LEU A 160 -14.72 -6.72 -8.34
N ASN A 161 -13.41 -6.56 -8.12
CA ASN A 161 -12.89 -6.11 -6.84
C ASN A 161 -12.97 -4.58 -6.73
N PRO A 162 -13.69 -4.03 -5.73
CA PRO A 162 -13.84 -2.58 -5.58
C PRO A 162 -12.51 -1.87 -5.31
N VAL A 163 -11.52 -2.53 -4.70
CA VAL A 163 -10.19 -1.94 -4.49
C VAL A 163 -9.45 -1.76 -5.81
N ALA A 164 -9.54 -2.73 -6.73
CA ALA A 164 -9.00 -2.58 -8.08
C ALA A 164 -9.67 -1.41 -8.81
N VAL A 165 -11.01 -1.33 -8.74
CA VAL A 165 -11.76 -0.21 -9.35
C VAL A 165 -11.29 1.13 -8.81
N LEU A 166 -11.12 1.28 -7.49
CA LEU A 166 -10.64 2.53 -6.88
C LEU A 166 -9.21 2.88 -7.28
N ILE A 167 -8.31 1.89 -7.36
CA ILE A 167 -6.93 2.07 -7.85
C ILE A 167 -6.95 2.59 -9.29
N ASN A 168 -7.74 1.97 -10.16
CA ASN A 168 -7.88 2.40 -11.55
C ASN A 168 -8.45 3.82 -11.62
N LYS A 169 -9.54 4.13 -10.92
CA LYS A 169 -10.09 5.50 -10.86
C LYS A 169 -9.04 6.52 -10.45
N ALA A 170 -8.27 6.23 -9.41
CA ALA A 170 -7.20 7.10 -8.91
C ALA A 170 -6.00 7.24 -9.88
N MET A 171 -5.82 6.29 -10.81
CA MET A 171 -4.71 6.32 -11.77
C MET A 171 -5.10 6.94 -13.12
N ILE A 172 -6.27 6.58 -13.66
CA ILE A 172 -6.63 6.91 -15.05
C ILE A 172 -7.85 7.84 -15.19
N GLU A 173 -8.73 7.93 -14.20
CA GLU A 173 -9.99 8.68 -14.33
C GLU A 173 -9.91 10.04 -13.63
N ILE A 174 -9.44 10.05 -12.38
CA ILE A 174 -9.42 11.24 -11.52
C ILE A 174 -8.35 12.26 -11.95
N PRO A 175 -7.07 11.88 -12.17
CA PRO A 175 -6.04 12.84 -12.53
C PRO A 175 -6.34 13.67 -13.79
N PRO A 176 -6.76 13.10 -14.94
CA PRO A 176 -7.05 13.91 -16.13
C PRO A 176 -8.28 14.81 -15.94
N ARG A 177 -9.27 14.39 -15.14
CA ARG A 177 -10.49 15.17 -14.89
C ARG A 177 -10.22 16.50 -14.19
N PHE A 178 -9.22 16.53 -13.32
CA PHE A 178 -8.83 17.73 -12.56
C PHE A 178 -7.46 18.26 -12.99
N ALA A 179 -6.98 17.87 -14.17
CA ALA A 179 -5.69 18.31 -14.69
C ALA A 179 -5.65 19.84 -14.85
N GLY A 180 -4.51 20.43 -14.48
CA GLY A 180 -4.26 21.87 -14.61
C GLY A 180 -4.97 22.75 -13.58
N ARG A 181 -5.79 22.18 -12.70
CA ARG A 181 -6.49 22.95 -11.67
C ARG A 181 -5.55 23.32 -10.52
N SER A 182 -5.74 24.53 -9.98
CA SER A 182 -5.09 24.98 -8.74
C SER A 182 -5.68 24.24 -7.53
N PRO A 183 -4.88 24.02 -6.46
CA PRO A 183 -5.40 23.47 -5.22
C PRO A 183 -6.42 24.41 -4.56
N VAL A 184 -7.35 23.82 -3.83
CA VAL A 184 -8.41 24.53 -3.11
C VAL A 184 -8.03 24.87 -1.67
N ASN A 185 -7.02 24.20 -1.09
CA ASN A 185 -6.67 24.42 0.31
C ASN A 185 -6.25 25.89 0.62
N PRO A 186 -6.68 26.46 1.75
CA PRO A 186 -6.43 27.86 2.09
C PRO A 186 -4.94 28.22 2.18
N LYS A 187 -4.09 27.29 2.63
CA LYS A 187 -2.65 27.53 2.81
C LYS A 187 -1.96 27.78 1.48
N SER A 188 -2.17 26.91 0.50
CA SER A 188 -1.67 27.10 -0.85
C SER A 188 -2.25 28.38 -1.44
N ARG A 189 -3.51 28.72 -1.14
CA ARG A 189 -4.23 29.92 -1.60
C ARG A 189 -3.77 31.26 -1.01
N SER A 190 -3.23 31.26 0.19
CA SER A 190 -2.81 32.47 0.93
C SER A 190 -1.45 33.05 0.49
N GLY A 191 -0.66 32.30 -0.28
CA GLY A 191 0.65 32.75 -0.73
C GLY A 191 0.58 33.72 -1.91
N ARG A 192 1.35 34.82 -1.85
CA ARG A 192 1.56 35.78 -2.98
C ARG A 192 2.10 35.11 -4.27
N GLU A 193 2.54 33.85 -4.23
CA GLU A 193 3.07 33.10 -5.38
C GLU A 193 2.02 32.49 -6.32
N LEU A 194 0.73 32.46 -5.94
CA LEU A 194 -0.31 31.81 -6.76
C LEU A 194 -0.48 32.41 -8.14
N VAL A 195 -0.27 33.72 -8.26
CA VAL A 195 -0.41 34.44 -9.53
C VAL A 195 0.71 34.07 -10.51
N LYS A 196 1.80 33.42 -10.05
CA LYS A 196 2.95 33.03 -10.89
C LYS A 196 3.11 31.53 -11.11
N ARG A 197 2.46 30.67 -10.32
CA ARG A 197 2.64 29.21 -10.41
C ARG A 197 1.58 28.56 -11.30
N SER A 198 1.98 28.10 -12.48
CA SER A 198 1.14 27.23 -13.30
C SER A 198 1.14 25.80 -12.73
N TRP A 199 -0.06 25.25 -12.50
CA TRP A 199 -0.24 23.86 -12.09
C TRP A 199 -0.34 22.98 -13.33
N LYS A 200 0.55 22.00 -13.46
CA LYS A 200 0.58 21.09 -14.62
C LYS A 200 0.04 19.72 -14.23
N GLY A 201 -0.79 19.12 -15.08
CA GLY A 201 -1.37 17.80 -14.82
C GLY A 201 -2.08 17.73 -13.46
N GLY A 202 -1.86 16.66 -12.71
CA GLY A 202 -2.47 16.45 -11.38
C GLY A 202 -1.79 17.17 -10.20
N GLN A 203 -0.91 18.16 -10.43
CA GLN A 203 -0.13 18.77 -9.35
C GLN A 203 -0.99 19.47 -8.28
N GLY A 204 -2.06 20.17 -8.67
CA GLY A 204 -2.94 20.85 -7.70
C GLY A 204 -3.68 19.86 -6.81
N LEU A 205 -4.25 18.80 -7.43
CA LEU A 205 -4.86 17.69 -6.70
C LEU A 205 -3.88 17.02 -5.73
N ALA A 206 -2.65 16.76 -6.17
CA ALA A 206 -1.62 16.16 -5.32
C ALA A 206 -1.26 17.06 -4.12
N GLU A 207 -1.31 18.39 -4.28
CA GLU A 207 -1.06 19.33 -3.19
C GLU A 207 -2.19 19.30 -2.14
N ASP A 208 -3.44 19.26 -2.58
CA ASP A 208 -4.57 19.10 -1.67
C ASP A 208 -4.52 17.76 -0.92
N VAL A 209 -4.20 16.65 -1.60
CA VAL A 209 -4.01 15.35 -0.93
C VAL A 209 -2.95 15.45 0.18
N ARG A 210 -1.83 16.17 -0.04
CA ARG A 210 -0.83 16.40 1.01
C ARG A 210 -1.36 17.26 2.14
N HIS A 211 -2.03 18.36 1.82
CA HIS A 211 -2.59 19.29 2.81
C HIS A 211 -3.60 18.60 3.73
N TYR A 212 -4.64 17.99 3.16
CA TYR A 212 -5.69 17.34 3.94
C TYR A 212 -5.22 16.05 4.58
N GLY A 213 -4.24 15.35 3.98
CA GLY A 213 -3.56 14.23 4.62
C GLY A 213 -2.77 14.64 5.87
N GLN A 214 -2.11 15.81 5.84
CA GLN A 214 -1.47 16.38 7.03
C GLN A 214 -2.51 16.75 8.09
N TRP A 215 -3.59 17.44 7.70
CA TRP A 215 -4.70 17.76 8.61
C TRP A 215 -5.25 16.49 9.28
N MET A 216 -5.53 15.44 8.51
CA MET A 216 -6.04 14.16 9.00
C MET A 216 -5.08 13.52 10.00
N ARG A 217 -3.77 13.53 9.74
CA ARG A 217 -2.76 13.02 10.67
C ARG A 217 -2.77 13.79 11.99
N ASP A 218 -2.79 15.12 11.92
CA ASP A 218 -2.71 15.99 13.09
C ASP A 218 -3.98 15.88 13.94
N GLU A 219 -5.14 15.78 13.30
CA GLU A 219 -6.42 15.56 13.97
C GLU A 219 -6.54 14.16 14.58
N ALA A 220 -6.06 13.11 13.90
CA ALA A 220 -5.97 11.76 14.48
C ALA A 220 -5.09 11.80 15.74
N LYS A 221 -3.90 12.43 15.66
CA LYS A 221 -3.02 12.57 16.82
C LYS A 221 -3.70 13.32 17.97
N ARG A 222 -4.52 14.35 17.69
CA ARG A 222 -5.29 15.06 18.72
C ARG A 222 -6.32 14.15 19.39
N ARG A 223 -7.07 13.34 18.61
CA ARG A 223 -8.14 12.47 19.12
C ARG A 223 -7.63 11.28 19.91
N ILE A 224 -6.66 10.55 19.36
CA ILE A 224 -6.25 9.24 19.87
C ILE A 224 -4.79 9.21 20.37
N GLY A 225 -4.05 10.31 20.27
CA GLY A 225 -2.63 10.35 20.65
C GLY A 225 -2.36 9.99 22.11
N HIS A 226 -3.35 10.17 23.00
CA HIS A 226 -3.26 9.76 24.40
C HIS A 226 -3.14 8.22 24.56
N LEU A 227 -3.59 7.43 23.59
CA LEU A 227 -3.42 5.96 23.55
C LEU A 227 -2.01 5.52 23.09
N TYR A 228 -1.22 6.49 22.61
CA TYR A 228 0.13 6.31 22.07
C TYR A 228 1.13 7.26 22.73
N PRO A 229 1.26 7.23 24.07
CA PRO A 229 2.14 8.14 24.79
C PRO A 229 3.61 7.89 24.42
N GLN A 230 4.41 8.94 24.54
CA GLN A 230 5.87 8.83 24.50
C GLN A 230 6.39 8.11 25.75
N VAL A 231 7.61 7.59 25.67
CA VAL A 231 8.28 6.91 26.77
C VAL A 231 9.53 7.68 27.16
N GLU A 232 9.66 8.01 28.45
CA GLU A 232 10.84 8.66 28.99
C GLU A 232 11.92 7.63 29.32
N VAL A 233 13.16 7.90 28.91
CA VAL A 233 14.30 7.07 29.28
C VAL A 233 14.82 7.53 30.64
N THR A 234 14.56 6.73 31.67
CA THR A 234 14.89 7.08 33.05
C THR A 234 16.32 6.71 33.42
N ARG A 235 16.86 7.34 34.47
CA ARG A 235 18.18 7.00 35.03
C ARG A 235 18.28 5.53 35.43
N ALA A 236 17.22 4.94 35.97
CA ALA A 236 17.16 3.52 36.33
C ALA A 236 17.32 2.61 35.10
N MET A 237 16.68 2.95 33.97
CA MET A 237 16.87 2.22 32.72
C MET A 237 18.32 2.33 32.24
N VAL A 238 18.94 3.51 32.31
CA VAL A 238 20.33 3.71 31.90
C VAL A 238 21.31 2.93 32.78
N SER A 239 21.05 2.80 34.07
CA SER A 239 21.86 1.99 34.98
C SER A 239 21.91 0.51 34.56
N GLU A 240 20.81 -0.05 34.09
CA GLU A 240 20.77 -1.43 33.59
C GLU A 240 21.18 -1.57 32.12
N ARG A 241 21.02 -0.49 31.35
CA ARG A 241 21.24 -0.42 29.90
C ARG A 241 22.05 0.82 29.55
N PRO A 242 23.39 0.78 29.70
CA PRO A 242 24.27 1.92 29.42
C PRO A 242 24.16 2.45 27.99
N ASP A 243 23.73 1.63 27.04
CA ASP A 243 23.45 2.03 25.64
C ASP A 243 22.33 3.08 25.52
N LEU A 244 21.49 3.23 26.56
CA LEU A 244 20.43 4.24 26.62
C LEU A 244 20.93 5.61 27.09
N LYS A 245 22.18 5.75 27.53
CA LYS A 245 22.74 7.02 28.05
C LYS A 245 22.49 8.25 27.15
N PRO A 246 22.59 8.17 25.80
CA PRO A 246 22.30 9.32 24.92
C PRO A 246 20.84 9.80 24.97
N TYR A 247 19.94 9.02 25.57
CA TYR A 247 18.52 9.29 25.65
C TYR A 247 18.05 9.65 27.06
N GLU A 248 18.92 9.65 28.08
CA GLU A 248 18.53 9.92 29.48
C GLU A 248 17.73 11.23 29.61
N GLY A 249 16.55 11.15 30.22
CA GLY A 249 15.62 12.27 30.38
C GLY A 249 14.82 12.67 29.12
N ARG A 250 15.09 12.06 27.96
CA ARG A 250 14.35 12.34 26.73
C ARG A 250 13.07 11.50 26.66
N LYS A 251 11.99 12.11 26.16
CA LYS A 251 10.75 11.44 25.78
C LYS A 251 10.83 10.98 24.33
N LEU A 252 10.89 9.67 24.11
CA LEU A 252 10.98 9.06 22.80
C LEU A 252 9.60 8.69 22.27
N THR A 253 9.38 8.92 20.98
CA THR A 253 8.16 8.50 20.29
C THR A 253 8.14 6.98 20.16
N VAL A 254 7.09 6.35 20.71
CA VAL A 254 6.86 4.92 20.54
C VAL A 254 6.36 4.65 19.13
N ILE A 255 6.99 3.71 18.44
CA ILE A 255 6.69 3.33 17.05
C ILE A 255 6.13 1.91 16.94
N ALA A 256 6.31 1.06 17.95
CA ALA A 256 5.65 -0.24 18.02
C ALA A 256 5.57 -0.76 19.48
N TRP A 257 4.58 -1.61 19.74
CA TRP A 257 4.44 -2.40 20.96
C TRP A 257 4.43 -3.86 20.56
N LEU A 258 5.29 -4.68 21.17
CA LEU A 258 5.37 -6.10 20.86
C LEU A 258 4.61 -6.88 21.92
N TRP A 259 3.57 -7.58 21.49
CA TRP A 259 2.64 -8.31 22.37
C TRP A 259 2.77 -9.82 22.14
N ALA A 260 2.68 -10.59 23.22
CA ALA A 260 2.39 -12.02 23.16
C ALA A 260 0.91 -12.25 23.47
N ARG A 261 0.27 -13.18 22.76
CA ARG A 261 -0.98 -13.79 23.25
C ARG A 261 -0.67 -14.61 24.49
N THR A 262 -1.62 -14.74 25.40
CA THR A 262 -1.46 -15.54 26.62
C THR A 262 -2.55 -16.60 26.75
N VAL A 263 -2.25 -17.70 27.43
CA VAL A 263 -3.25 -18.71 27.88
C VAL A 263 -2.92 -19.10 29.32
N ARG A 264 -3.87 -19.71 30.04
CA ARG A 264 -3.56 -20.22 31.39
C ARG A 264 -2.59 -21.39 31.32
N SER A 265 -1.76 -21.54 32.35
CA SER A 265 -0.90 -22.71 32.47
C SER A 265 -1.75 -23.99 32.62
N PRO A 266 -1.44 -25.09 31.91
CA PRO A 266 -2.09 -26.38 32.13
C PRO A 266 -1.65 -27.04 33.44
N ASN A 267 -0.55 -26.57 34.04
CA ASN A 267 -0.08 -27.07 35.33
C ASN A 267 -0.89 -26.45 36.48
N PRO A 268 -1.57 -27.27 37.33
CA PRO A 268 -2.38 -26.78 38.43
C PRO A 268 -1.66 -25.83 39.40
N ALA A 269 -0.35 -26.02 39.63
CA ALA A 269 0.45 -25.14 40.50
C ALA A 269 0.54 -23.69 39.97
N PHE A 270 0.34 -23.51 38.66
CA PHE A 270 0.41 -22.21 37.99
C PHE A 270 -0.90 -21.87 37.24
N ALA A 271 -2.03 -22.49 37.58
CA ALA A 271 -3.28 -22.36 36.82
C ALA A 271 -3.81 -20.91 36.69
N ARG A 272 -3.37 -20.00 37.56
CA ARG A 272 -3.71 -18.56 37.51
C ARG A 272 -2.75 -17.73 36.66
N VAL A 273 -1.63 -18.31 36.21
CA VAL A 273 -0.61 -17.62 35.43
C VAL A 273 -1.00 -17.65 33.96
N GLU A 274 -1.09 -16.45 33.37
CA GLU A 274 -1.25 -16.26 31.93
C GLU A 274 0.11 -16.36 31.24
N VAL A 275 0.40 -17.52 30.68
CA VAL A 275 1.68 -17.84 30.02
C VAL A 275 1.73 -17.19 28.64
N PRO A 276 2.80 -16.44 28.29
CA PRO A 276 2.96 -15.81 26.99
C PRO A 276 3.33 -16.82 25.92
N LEU A 277 2.67 -16.74 24.76
CA LEU A 277 2.92 -17.52 23.56
C LEU A 277 3.84 -16.74 22.62
N ALA A 278 5.12 -16.66 23.00
CA ALA A 278 6.15 -15.98 22.21
C ALA A 278 6.82 -16.97 21.24
N SER A 279 6.90 -16.64 19.95
CA SER A 279 7.63 -17.44 18.96
C SER A 279 9.13 -17.17 18.91
N THR A 280 9.58 -16.12 19.60
CA THR A 280 10.97 -15.70 19.73
C THR A 280 11.07 -14.68 20.87
N TRP A 281 12.19 -14.68 21.57
CA TRP A 281 12.60 -13.63 22.49
C TRP A 281 13.51 -12.60 21.81
N MET A 282 14.03 -12.88 20.62
CA MET A 282 14.88 -11.94 19.87
C MET A 282 14.06 -10.76 19.35
N LEU A 283 14.51 -9.54 19.64
CA LEU A 283 13.96 -8.28 19.13
C LEU A 283 14.71 -7.78 17.90
N SER A 284 16.04 -8.00 17.87
CA SER A 284 16.91 -7.64 16.75
C SER A 284 18.03 -8.66 16.65
N THR A 285 18.26 -9.16 15.44
CA THR A 285 19.34 -10.09 15.09
C THR A 285 20.44 -9.42 14.25
N LYS A 286 20.35 -8.10 14.04
CA LYS A 286 21.32 -7.36 13.25
C LYS A 286 22.63 -7.23 14.03
N LYS A 287 23.74 -7.66 13.41
CA LYS A 287 25.09 -7.58 13.99
C LYS A 287 25.41 -6.18 14.53
N GLY A 288 25.82 -6.08 15.79
CA GLY A 288 26.14 -4.84 16.50
C GLY A 288 24.92 -4.01 16.92
N LYS A 289 23.70 -4.51 16.72
CA LYS A 289 22.43 -3.90 17.14
C LYS A 289 21.47 -4.97 17.68
N GLU A 290 22.00 -6.03 18.26
CA GLU A 290 21.24 -7.13 18.81
C GLU A 290 20.49 -6.68 20.06
N ALA A 291 19.29 -7.21 20.24
CA ALA A 291 18.48 -6.99 21.43
C ALA A 291 17.52 -8.17 21.62
N TYR A 292 17.19 -8.48 22.86
CA TYR A 292 16.28 -9.57 23.21
C TYR A 292 15.46 -9.24 24.46
N VAL A 293 14.31 -9.89 24.56
CA VAL A 293 13.47 -9.94 25.75
C VAL A 293 14.01 -11.03 26.66
N GLN A 294 14.24 -10.71 27.93
CA GLN A 294 14.57 -11.69 28.96
C GLN A 294 13.37 -11.84 29.90
N PRO A 295 12.69 -12.99 29.89
CA PRO A 295 11.68 -13.27 30.91
C PRO A 295 12.36 -13.48 32.26
N ILE A 296 11.83 -12.84 33.31
CA ILE A 296 12.29 -12.96 34.69
C ILE A 296 11.15 -13.58 35.49
N ILE A 297 11.37 -14.77 36.03
CA ILE A 297 10.39 -15.53 36.81
C ILE A 297 10.62 -15.26 38.30
N GLN A 298 9.55 -14.95 39.02
CA GLN A 298 9.56 -14.69 40.46
C GLN A 298 8.39 -15.45 41.10
N GLY A 299 8.66 -16.65 41.59
CA GLY A 299 7.63 -17.54 42.16
C GLY A 299 6.54 -17.87 41.14
N THR A 300 5.32 -17.41 41.40
CA THR A 300 4.15 -17.60 40.52
C THR A 300 3.89 -16.42 39.58
N ALA A 301 4.81 -15.45 39.49
CA ALA A 301 4.71 -14.30 38.61
C ALA A 301 5.91 -14.22 37.64
N TYR A 302 5.77 -13.42 36.59
CA TYR A 302 6.87 -13.10 35.69
C TYR A 302 6.78 -11.64 35.20
N CYS A 303 7.93 -11.09 34.83
CA CYS A 303 8.04 -9.85 34.08
C CYS A 303 9.02 -10.02 32.91
N PHE A 304 9.06 -9.04 32.02
CA PHE A 304 10.01 -9.01 30.91
C PHE A 304 10.98 -7.86 31.10
N SER A 305 12.27 -8.16 30.95
CA SER A 305 13.32 -7.17 30.79
C SER A 305 13.77 -7.15 29.33
N VAL A 306 14.40 -6.06 28.89
CA VAL A 306 14.99 -5.96 27.56
C VAL A 306 16.47 -5.72 27.69
N ARG A 307 17.26 -6.57 27.04
CA ARG A 307 18.73 -6.56 27.07
C ARG A 307 19.28 -6.22 25.68
N SER A 308 20.38 -5.48 25.65
CA SER A 308 21.18 -5.23 24.44
C SER A 308 22.26 -6.30 24.29
N GLY A 309 22.63 -6.58 23.04
CA GLY A 309 23.66 -7.58 22.71
C GLY A 309 23.08 -8.98 22.52
N LEU A 310 23.98 -9.96 22.53
CA LEU A 310 23.61 -11.36 22.35
C LEU A 310 23.08 -11.95 23.66
N PRO A 311 22.02 -12.77 23.62
CA PRO A 311 21.60 -13.54 24.78
C PRO A 311 22.63 -14.63 25.13
N PRO A 312 22.64 -15.12 26.39
CA PRO A 312 23.52 -16.22 26.79
C PRO A 312 23.31 -17.48 25.95
N ASP A 313 22.05 -17.80 25.63
CA ASP A 313 21.68 -18.86 24.71
C ASP A 313 20.86 -18.29 23.54
N ILE A 314 21.51 -18.18 22.38
CA ILE A 314 20.90 -17.68 21.14
C ILE A 314 19.88 -18.68 20.59
N ALA A 315 20.16 -19.98 20.70
CA ALA A 315 19.29 -21.02 20.15
C ALA A 315 17.97 -21.05 20.91
N GLU A 316 18.01 -20.92 22.23
CA GLU A 316 16.79 -20.89 23.03
C GLU A 316 16.02 -19.57 22.88
N SER A 317 16.74 -18.43 22.85
CA SER A 317 16.11 -17.13 22.62
C SER A 317 15.37 -17.04 21.28
N ARG A 318 15.79 -17.79 20.26
CA ARG A 318 15.10 -17.85 18.96
C ARG A 318 13.80 -18.64 18.98
N LYS A 319 13.62 -19.55 19.95
CA LYS A 319 12.41 -20.39 20.05
C LYS A 319 11.31 -19.72 20.86
N GLY A 320 11.66 -18.81 21.77
CA GLY A 320 10.68 -18.15 22.62
C GLY A 320 10.12 -19.15 23.64
N THR A 321 8.84 -19.44 23.50
CA THR A 321 8.12 -20.49 24.25
C THR A 321 7.70 -21.66 23.37
N LYS A 322 8.15 -21.74 22.11
CA LYS A 322 7.84 -22.88 21.23
C LYS A 322 8.64 -24.11 21.62
N SER A 323 8.04 -25.30 21.48
CA SER A 323 8.78 -26.56 21.55
C SER A 323 9.49 -26.86 20.22
N GLY A 324 10.80 -27.14 20.28
CA GLY A 324 11.56 -27.76 19.19
C GLY A 324 11.58 -27.04 17.83
N GLY A 325 12.02 -27.77 16.78
CA GLY A 325 12.14 -27.25 15.40
C GLY A 325 10.86 -27.33 14.57
N SER A 326 9.87 -28.16 14.97
CA SER A 326 8.59 -28.32 14.26
C SER A 326 7.58 -27.21 14.58
N GLY A 327 7.73 -26.49 15.70
CA GLY A 327 6.87 -25.38 16.09
C GLY A 327 5.39 -25.75 16.31
N SER A 328 5.10 -27.03 16.60
CA SER A 328 3.73 -27.56 16.72
C SER A 328 3.08 -27.31 18.09
N GLU A 329 3.85 -26.91 19.11
CA GLU A 329 3.36 -26.68 20.47
C GLU A 329 4.14 -25.55 21.16
N PHE A 330 3.59 -25.07 22.27
CA PHE A 330 4.25 -24.13 23.17
C PHE A 330 4.52 -24.80 24.52
N LEU A 331 5.52 -24.32 25.26
CA LEU A 331 5.86 -24.79 26.60
C LEU A 331 5.51 -23.71 27.62
N CYS A 332 4.94 -24.14 28.75
CA CYS A 332 4.72 -23.27 29.88
C CYS A 332 6.06 -22.79 30.43
N MET A 333 6.41 -21.51 30.27
CA MET A 333 7.69 -20.99 30.75
C MET A 333 7.88 -21.12 32.28
N MET A 334 6.78 -21.31 33.03
CA MET A 334 6.83 -21.50 34.48
C MET A 334 7.16 -22.94 34.89
N SER A 335 6.69 -23.93 34.12
CA SER A 335 6.72 -25.34 34.55
C SER A 335 7.25 -26.32 33.50
N GLY A 336 7.58 -25.86 32.30
CA GLY A 336 7.94 -26.69 31.15
C GLY A 336 6.78 -27.52 30.56
N ALA A 337 5.56 -27.38 31.08
CA ALA A 337 4.43 -28.23 30.66
C ALA A 337 4.02 -27.91 29.22
N PRO A 338 3.77 -28.92 28.36
CA PRO A 338 3.38 -28.71 26.98
C PRO A 338 1.96 -28.13 26.88
N MET A 339 1.80 -27.19 25.95
CA MET A 339 0.57 -26.52 25.58
C MET A 339 0.34 -26.73 24.06
N PRO A 340 -0.22 -27.88 23.65
CA PRO A 340 -0.48 -28.19 22.26
C PRO A 340 -1.54 -27.28 21.66
N PHE A 341 -1.60 -27.16 20.32
CA PHE A 341 -2.58 -26.30 19.65
C PHE A 341 -4.05 -26.61 19.99
N SER A 342 -4.39 -27.86 20.31
CA SER A 342 -5.73 -28.21 20.81
C SER A 342 -6.06 -27.44 22.08
N TYR A 343 -5.18 -27.52 23.09
CA TYR A 343 -5.30 -26.77 24.34
C TYR A 343 -5.40 -25.26 24.10
N LEU A 344 -4.54 -24.70 23.23
CA LEU A 344 -4.58 -23.26 22.93
C LEU A 344 -5.91 -22.84 22.28
N ARG A 345 -6.47 -23.67 21.40
CA ARG A 345 -7.76 -23.41 20.75
C ARG A 345 -8.91 -23.50 21.76
N ASP A 346 -8.86 -24.44 22.68
CA ASP A 346 -9.89 -24.60 23.72
C ASP A 346 -9.87 -23.41 24.69
N GLU A 347 -8.70 -22.97 25.15
CA GLU A 347 -8.55 -21.76 25.96
C GLU A 347 -9.07 -20.52 25.22
N ALA A 348 -8.75 -20.38 23.93
CA ALA A 348 -9.20 -19.24 23.13
C ALA A 348 -10.72 -19.23 22.91
N ARG A 349 -11.32 -20.36 22.54
CA ARG A 349 -12.78 -20.50 22.36
C ARG A 349 -13.55 -20.25 23.65
N ALA A 350 -12.95 -20.59 24.79
CA ALA A 350 -13.52 -20.32 26.09
C ALA A 350 -13.29 -18.88 26.59
N GLY A 351 -12.73 -17.99 25.75
CA GLY A 351 -12.49 -16.59 26.09
C GLY A 351 -11.34 -16.35 27.08
N ARG A 352 -10.47 -17.34 27.29
CA ARG A 352 -9.34 -17.27 28.24
C ARG A 352 -8.00 -16.93 27.59
N MET A 353 -8.00 -16.59 26.30
CA MET A 353 -6.80 -16.10 25.61
C MET A 353 -6.64 -14.60 25.85
N GLY A 354 -5.54 -14.22 26.50
CA GLY A 354 -5.21 -12.83 26.81
C GLY A 354 -4.09 -12.26 25.94
N SER A 355 -3.48 -11.18 26.44
CA SER A 355 -2.30 -10.57 25.83
C SER A 355 -1.42 -9.87 26.86
N ARG A 356 -0.10 -9.98 26.69
CA ARG A 356 0.93 -9.39 27.55
C ARG A 356 1.95 -8.60 26.73
N LEU A 357 2.32 -7.40 27.18
CA LEU A 357 3.32 -6.58 26.49
C LEU A 357 4.71 -7.13 26.80
N MET A 358 5.48 -7.45 25.76
CA MET A 358 6.84 -7.98 25.88
C MET A 358 7.89 -6.88 25.82
N ALA A 359 7.69 -5.89 24.94
CA ALA A 359 8.65 -4.82 24.73
C ALA A 359 7.99 -3.61 24.05
N ILE A 360 8.61 -2.46 24.24
CA ILE A 360 8.27 -1.19 23.57
C ILE A 360 9.39 -0.86 22.61
N VAL A 361 9.05 -0.45 21.39
CA VAL A 361 9.99 -0.01 20.37
C VAL A 361 9.81 1.49 20.18
N ALA A 362 10.85 2.27 20.49
CA ALA A 362 10.86 3.71 20.32
C ALA A 362 11.77 4.14 19.16
N ALA A 363 11.45 5.28 18.55
CA ALA A 363 12.31 5.93 17.57
C ALA A 363 13.48 6.63 18.28
N GLY A 364 14.70 6.19 17.99
CA GLY A 364 15.94 6.87 18.37
C GLY A 364 16.60 7.56 17.18
N ASP A 365 17.70 8.27 17.43
CA ASP A 365 18.32 9.18 16.47
C ASP A 365 18.90 8.45 15.24
N ARG A 366 19.38 7.20 15.41
CA ARG A 366 20.01 6.38 14.35
C ARG A 366 19.45 4.95 14.28
N GLY A 367 18.21 4.75 14.75
CA GLY A 367 17.57 3.45 14.73
C GLY A 367 16.47 3.28 15.77
N ARG A 368 16.12 2.02 16.03
CA ARG A 368 15.12 1.63 17.02
C ARG A 368 15.79 1.49 18.39
N VAL A 369 15.08 1.93 19.43
CA VAL A 369 15.44 1.72 20.83
C VAL A 369 14.43 0.74 21.42
N TYR A 370 14.91 -0.37 21.98
CA TYR A 370 14.07 -1.39 22.59
C TYR A 370 14.05 -1.21 24.10
N LEU A 371 12.85 -1.03 24.65
CA LEU A 371 12.59 -0.71 26.05
C LEU A 371 11.70 -1.78 26.69
N PRO A 372 11.85 -2.02 28.00
CA PRO A 372 11.00 -2.96 28.73
C PRO A 372 9.53 -2.51 28.71
N PRO A 373 8.59 -3.46 28.88
CA PRO A 373 7.17 -3.12 28.99
C PRO A 373 6.91 -2.32 30.27
N SER A 374 5.95 -1.41 30.21
CA SER A 374 5.46 -0.67 31.38
C SER A 374 4.00 -1.04 31.65
N THR A 375 3.67 -1.25 32.92
CA THR A 375 2.29 -1.48 33.36
C THR A 375 1.37 -0.33 32.98
N GLU A 376 1.87 0.90 32.98
CA GLU A 376 1.12 2.08 32.55
C GLU A 376 0.77 2.02 31.06
N MET A 377 1.74 1.63 30.22
CA MET A 377 1.52 1.45 28.79
C MET A 377 0.53 0.32 28.48
N GLU A 378 0.56 -0.77 29.27
CA GLU A 378 -0.47 -1.82 29.17
C GLU A 378 -1.85 -1.30 29.54
N LYS A 379 -1.97 -0.54 30.63
CA LYS A 379 -3.24 0.06 31.06
C LYS A 379 -3.80 1.01 30.01
N ILE A 380 -2.98 1.91 29.47
CA ILE A 380 -3.38 2.85 28.42
C ILE A 380 -3.86 2.10 27.17
N ALA A 381 -3.15 1.03 26.76
CA ALA A 381 -3.57 0.23 25.62
C ALA A 381 -4.93 -0.47 25.83
N ARG A 382 -5.26 -0.83 27.08
CA ARG A 382 -6.52 -1.49 27.48
C ARG A 382 -7.68 -0.52 27.67
N GLN A 383 -7.42 0.78 27.83
CA GLN A 383 -8.44 1.83 27.93
C GLN A 383 -9.08 2.20 26.58
N ALA A 384 -8.56 1.67 25.47
CA ALA A 384 -9.12 1.95 24.16
C ALA A 384 -10.54 1.39 24.02
N GLU A 385 -11.49 2.27 23.70
CA GLU A 385 -12.91 1.93 23.49
C GLU A 385 -13.28 2.12 22.02
N PRO A 386 -13.34 1.04 21.23
CA PRO A 386 -13.66 1.14 19.81
C PRO A 386 -15.12 1.50 19.56
N HIS A 387 -15.35 2.43 18.64
CA HIS A 387 -16.67 2.75 18.08
C HIS A 387 -16.73 2.38 16.59
N GLY A 388 -17.95 2.22 16.05
CA GLY A 388 -18.14 2.02 14.60
C GLY A 388 -17.48 0.77 13.99
N VAL A 389 -17.12 -0.23 14.81
CA VAL A 389 -16.38 -1.40 14.32
C VAL A 389 -17.29 -2.38 13.55
N PRO A 390 -16.78 -3.02 12.48
CA PRO A 390 -17.59 -3.93 11.66
C PRO A 390 -18.05 -5.15 12.47
N SER A 391 -19.33 -5.49 12.33
CA SER A 391 -19.94 -6.67 12.95
C SER A 391 -19.96 -7.89 12.03
N THR A 392 -19.53 -7.73 10.78
CA THR A 392 -19.51 -8.76 9.74
C THR A 392 -18.68 -9.98 10.16
N ARG A 393 -19.24 -11.18 9.92
CA ARG A 393 -18.57 -12.44 10.18
C ARG A 393 -17.46 -12.72 9.18
N LEU A 394 -16.43 -13.41 9.65
CA LEU A 394 -15.46 -14.06 8.77
C LEU A 394 -16.14 -15.22 8.03
N PRO A 395 -15.67 -15.61 6.84
CA PRO A 395 -16.13 -16.85 6.20
C PRO A 395 -15.91 -18.05 7.12
N ASP A 396 -16.79 -19.05 7.06
CA ASP A 396 -16.67 -20.26 7.90
C ASP A 396 -15.37 -21.03 7.62
N LYS A 397 -14.91 -20.99 6.36
CA LYS A 397 -13.63 -21.53 5.90
C LYS A 397 -12.94 -20.48 5.04
N ALA A 398 -11.75 -20.06 5.46
CA ALA A 398 -10.88 -19.22 4.65
C ALA A 398 -9.65 -20.01 4.18
N LEU A 399 -9.22 -19.76 2.95
CA LEU A 399 -7.94 -20.26 2.44
C LEU A 399 -6.81 -19.47 3.10
N GLY A 400 -5.86 -20.16 3.74
CA GLY A 400 -4.64 -19.54 4.29
C GLY A 400 -4.73 -19.02 5.74
N PHE A 401 -5.91 -18.86 6.34
CA PHE A 401 -6.03 -18.51 7.76
C PHE A 401 -7.23 -19.20 8.43
N ARG A 402 -7.04 -19.72 9.65
CA ARG A 402 -8.04 -20.50 10.42
C ARG A 402 -8.24 -19.97 11.83
N VAL A 403 -8.32 -18.66 11.95
CA VAL A 403 -8.50 -17.91 13.22
C VAL A 403 -9.82 -18.25 13.94
N GLN A 404 -10.82 -18.72 13.20
CA GLN A 404 -12.10 -19.22 13.71
C GLN A 404 -11.91 -20.37 14.70
N GLN A 405 -10.84 -21.16 14.54
CA GLN A 405 -10.51 -22.23 15.49
C GLN A 405 -10.16 -21.70 16.88
N TYR A 406 -9.82 -20.42 17.00
CA TYR A 406 -9.52 -19.73 18.25
C TYR A 406 -10.69 -18.85 18.74
N GLY A 407 -11.89 -19.01 18.17
CA GLY A 407 -13.07 -18.22 18.55
C GLY A 407 -13.17 -16.83 17.91
N MET A 408 -12.25 -16.46 17.02
CA MET A 408 -12.31 -15.20 16.25
C MET A 408 -13.21 -15.40 15.03
N VAL A 409 -14.44 -14.88 15.09
CA VAL A 409 -15.50 -15.16 14.10
C VAL A 409 -15.98 -13.92 13.36
N ARG A 410 -15.52 -12.73 13.75
CA ARG A 410 -15.80 -11.44 13.09
C ARG A 410 -14.49 -10.77 12.68
N TRP A 411 -14.55 -9.92 11.65
CA TRP A 411 -13.37 -9.18 11.18
C TRP A 411 -12.71 -8.33 12.28
N ARG A 412 -13.52 -7.74 13.16
CA ARG A 412 -13.02 -6.95 14.30
C ARG A 412 -12.21 -7.76 15.31
N ASP A 413 -12.43 -9.07 15.40
CA ASP A 413 -11.79 -9.93 16.41
C ASP A 413 -10.29 -10.14 16.13
N LEU A 414 -9.84 -9.78 14.91
CA LEU A 414 -8.44 -9.85 14.48
C LEU A 414 -7.58 -8.71 15.01
N PHE A 415 -8.22 -7.67 15.56
CA PHE A 415 -7.56 -6.45 15.98
C PHE A 415 -7.69 -6.25 17.50
N THR A 416 -6.69 -5.63 18.10
CA THR A 416 -6.80 -5.12 19.47
C THR A 416 -7.76 -3.93 19.53
N PRO A 417 -8.39 -3.65 20.69
CA PRO A 417 -9.24 -2.46 20.85
C PRO A 417 -8.55 -1.17 20.42
N ARG A 418 -7.27 -1.00 20.76
CA ARG A 418 -6.48 0.17 20.35
C ARG A 418 -6.28 0.27 18.84
N GLN A 419 -6.06 -0.85 18.14
CA GLN A 419 -6.00 -0.85 16.67
C GLN A 419 -7.35 -0.48 16.05
N LEU A 420 -8.45 -1.00 16.59
CA LEU A 420 -9.80 -0.68 16.11
C LEU A 420 -10.12 0.81 16.27
N VAL A 421 -9.78 1.43 17.41
CA VAL A 421 -9.93 2.88 17.62
C VAL A 421 -9.17 3.66 16.56
N ALA A 422 -7.92 3.29 16.26
CA ALA A 422 -7.15 3.96 15.22
C ALA A 422 -7.74 3.80 13.83
N LEU A 423 -8.12 2.58 13.44
CA LEU A 423 -8.72 2.31 12.13
C LEU A 423 -10.05 3.04 11.94
N ALA A 424 -10.92 3.03 12.95
CA ALA A 424 -12.18 3.76 12.94
C ALA A 424 -11.93 5.28 12.83
N THR A 425 -11.00 5.82 13.64
CA THR A 425 -10.65 7.25 13.59
C THR A 425 -10.16 7.67 12.21
N PHE A 426 -9.25 6.91 11.58
CA PHE A 426 -8.78 7.24 10.24
C PHE A 426 -9.89 7.13 9.19
N SER A 427 -10.79 6.15 9.31
CA SER A 427 -11.94 6.00 8.42
C SER A 427 -12.90 7.19 8.52
N ASP A 428 -13.26 7.60 9.74
CA ASP A 428 -14.15 8.73 10.01
C ASP A 428 -13.56 10.04 9.48
N LEU A 429 -12.25 10.24 9.69
CA LEU A 429 -11.56 11.46 9.25
C LEU A 429 -11.48 11.61 7.72
N VAL A 430 -11.61 10.55 6.93
CA VAL A 430 -11.75 10.69 5.47
C VAL A 430 -13.06 11.40 5.13
N GLY A 431 -14.15 11.05 5.80
CA GLY A 431 -15.45 11.71 5.63
C GLY A 431 -15.43 13.16 6.07
N GLU A 432 -14.81 13.46 7.20
CA GLU A 432 -14.65 14.85 7.67
C GLU A 432 -13.71 15.68 6.79
N ALA A 433 -12.63 15.07 6.28
CA ALA A 433 -11.76 15.71 5.31
C ALA A 433 -12.56 16.08 4.06
N MET A 434 -13.41 15.18 3.56
CA MET A 434 -14.25 15.43 2.39
C MET A 434 -15.15 16.67 2.59
N GLN A 435 -15.78 16.80 3.75
CA GLN A 435 -16.61 17.97 4.07
C GLN A 435 -15.79 19.27 4.07
N ARG A 436 -14.59 19.25 4.66
CA ARG A 436 -13.67 20.40 4.65
C ARG A 436 -13.22 20.77 3.24
N ILE A 437 -12.82 19.77 2.46
CA ILE A 437 -12.39 19.97 1.07
C ILE A 437 -13.51 20.58 0.25
N ARG A 438 -14.77 20.14 0.43
CA ARG A 438 -15.92 20.72 -0.26
C ARG A 438 -16.08 22.20 0.09
N ALA A 439 -16.05 22.54 1.37
CA ALA A 439 -16.17 23.93 1.81
C ALA A 439 -15.04 24.81 1.24
N ASP A 440 -13.81 24.33 1.29
CA ASP A 440 -12.64 25.02 0.73
C ASP A 440 -12.72 25.11 -0.81
N ALA A 441 -13.27 24.10 -1.49
CA ALA A 441 -13.52 24.11 -2.92
C ALA A 441 -14.56 25.16 -3.34
N VAL A 442 -15.66 25.30 -2.60
CA VAL A 442 -16.66 26.36 -2.82
C VAL A 442 -16.02 27.73 -2.59
N ALA A 443 -15.29 27.92 -1.49
CA ALA A 443 -14.55 29.16 -1.22
C ALA A 443 -13.48 29.46 -2.28
N ALA A 444 -12.93 28.43 -2.92
CA ALA A 444 -11.97 28.54 -4.02
C ALA A 444 -12.62 28.89 -5.37
N GLY A 445 -13.96 28.89 -5.46
CA GLY A 445 -14.74 29.23 -6.65
C GLY A 445 -15.13 28.04 -7.53
N LEU A 446 -15.03 26.80 -7.04
CA LEU A 446 -15.61 25.65 -7.75
C LEU A 446 -17.14 25.71 -7.67
N LEU A 447 -17.80 25.23 -8.73
CA LEU A 447 -19.25 25.12 -8.78
C LEU A 447 -19.75 24.26 -7.61
N ASP A 448 -20.69 24.80 -6.83
CA ASP A 448 -21.37 24.05 -5.78
C ASP A 448 -22.57 23.31 -6.38
N ASP A 449 -22.28 22.21 -7.08
CA ASP A 449 -23.28 21.28 -7.59
C ASP A 449 -23.28 19.96 -6.82
N ASP A 450 -24.43 19.28 -6.83
CA ASP A 450 -24.59 17.96 -6.22
C ASP A 450 -24.19 16.82 -7.18
N ARG A 451 -23.50 17.13 -8.29
CA ARG A 451 -23.13 16.11 -9.27
C ARG A 451 -21.92 15.32 -8.74
N PRO A 452 -22.08 14.03 -8.38
CA PRO A 452 -21.02 13.30 -7.73
C PRO A 452 -19.91 12.92 -8.71
N LEU A 453 -18.73 12.59 -8.17
CA LEU A 453 -17.58 12.16 -8.95
C LEU A 453 -17.90 10.95 -9.84
N ARG A 454 -18.68 9.97 -9.34
CA ARG A 454 -19.05 8.76 -10.10
C ARG A 454 -19.87 9.06 -11.36
N ASP A 455 -20.59 10.18 -11.39
CA ASP A 455 -21.47 10.59 -12.51
C ASP A 455 -20.81 11.66 -13.39
N GLY A 456 -19.48 11.79 -13.33
CA GLY A 456 -18.72 12.74 -14.12
C GLY A 456 -18.71 14.18 -13.60
N GLY A 457 -19.07 14.38 -12.32
CA GLY A 457 -19.01 15.72 -11.70
C GLY A 457 -17.62 16.32 -11.70
N THR A 458 -17.55 17.66 -11.73
CA THR A 458 -16.30 18.42 -11.63
C THR A 458 -16.38 19.62 -10.67
N GLY A 459 -17.52 19.82 -10.00
CA GLY A 459 -17.72 20.83 -8.96
C GLY A 459 -17.10 20.44 -7.62
N ALA A 460 -17.47 21.17 -6.58
CA ALA A 460 -16.91 21.06 -5.24
C ALA A 460 -17.09 19.65 -4.63
N GLU A 461 -18.29 19.05 -4.78
CA GLU A 461 -18.59 17.71 -4.29
C GLU A 461 -17.70 16.65 -4.96
N ALA A 462 -17.60 16.69 -6.29
CA ALA A 462 -16.76 15.75 -7.04
C ALA A 462 -15.26 15.93 -6.73
N TYR A 463 -14.81 17.16 -6.54
CA TYR A 463 -13.42 17.45 -6.16
C TYR A 463 -13.09 16.91 -4.77
N ALA A 464 -13.99 17.12 -3.81
CA ALA A 464 -13.86 16.58 -2.46
C ALA A 464 -13.79 15.05 -2.46
N ALA A 465 -14.70 14.40 -3.18
CA ALA A 465 -14.67 12.95 -3.36
C ALA A 465 -13.37 12.47 -4.02
N ALA A 466 -12.83 13.21 -4.99
CA ALA A 466 -11.59 12.87 -5.67
C ALA A 466 -10.39 12.86 -4.71
N VAL A 467 -10.22 13.90 -3.89
CA VAL A 467 -9.18 13.96 -2.86
C VAL A 467 -9.40 12.87 -1.81
N ALA A 468 -10.65 12.65 -1.38
CA ALA A 468 -11.00 11.63 -0.40
C ALA A 468 -10.63 10.21 -0.84
N VAL A 469 -10.73 9.88 -2.14
CA VAL A 469 -10.27 8.59 -2.68
C VAL A 469 -8.78 8.37 -2.38
N TYR A 470 -7.92 9.37 -2.60
CA TYR A 470 -6.50 9.25 -2.29
C TYR A 470 -6.22 9.17 -0.79
N LEU A 471 -6.96 9.92 0.04
CA LEU A 471 -6.85 9.84 1.49
C LEU A 471 -7.25 8.45 2.01
N GLY A 472 -8.35 7.90 1.49
CA GLY A 472 -8.81 6.53 1.79
C GLY A 472 -7.80 5.47 1.37
N LEU A 473 -7.24 5.56 0.16
CA LEU A 473 -6.16 4.67 -0.29
C LEU A 473 -4.92 4.77 0.60
N ALA A 474 -4.54 5.99 1.00
CA ALA A 474 -3.40 6.20 1.90
C ALA A 474 -3.65 5.62 3.30
N GLY A 475 -4.86 5.77 3.84
CA GLY A 475 -5.29 5.16 5.11
C GLY A 475 -5.28 3.64 5.06
N SER A 476 -5.87 3.05 4.01
CA SER A 476 -5.88 1.60 3.77
C SER A 476 -4.46 1.03 3.63
N ARG A 477 -3.60 1.68 2.84
CA ARG A 477 -2.18 1.31 2.71
C ARG A 477 -1.44 1.41 4.04
N GLY A 478 -1.73 2.44 4.84
CA GLY A 478 -1.17 2.61 6.18
C GLY A 478 -1.57 1.47 7.12
N ALA A 479 -2.84 1.07 7.10
CA ALA A 479 -3.34 -0.06 7.88
C ALA A 479 -2.61 -1.37 7.53
N ASP A 480 -2.39 -1.66 6.26
CA ASP A 480 -1.61 -2.83 5.81
C ASP A 480 -0.15 -2.75 6.26
N PHE A 481 0.52 -1.62 6.02
CA PHE A 481 1.94 -1.44 6.34
C PHE A 481 2.24 -1.41 7.85
N TRP A 482 1.31 -0.92 8.67
CA TRP A 482 1.48 -0.81 10.12
C TRP A 482 0.86 -1.97 10.92
N SER A 483 0.24 -2.94 10.24
CA SER A 483 -0.21 -4.18 10.86
C SER A 483 0.97 -5.16 10.95
N THR A 484 1.64 -5.18 12.09
CA THR A 484 2.68 -6.16 12.45
C THR A 484 2.26 -7.02 13.61
#